data_AF-A0A075FV25-F1
#
_entry.id   AF-A0A075FV25-F1
#
_cell.length_a   1.000
_cell.length_b   1.000
_cell.length_c   1.000
_cell.angle_alpha   90.00
_cell.angle_beta   90.00
_cell.angle_gamma   90.00
#
_symmetry.space_group_name_H-M   'P 1'
#
loop_
_entity.id
_entity.type
_entity.pdbx_description
1 polymer ?
#
loop_
_entity_poly.entity_id
_entity_poly.type
_entity_poly.pdbx_seq_one_letter_code
_entity_poly.pdbx_strand_id
1 'polypeptide(L)' 'MLVPVRCFTCGNLVSDKFEEYQNKVKSGEEPSKILDSLGIKRYCCRRMLLTTVETIQQVLPFYEAMYKRNIDIQSELE' A
#
# COMPACT_ATOMS: atom_id res chain seq x y z
N MET A 1 -1.25 4.65 5.01
CA MET A 1 -0.59 5.29 3.85
C MET A 1 -0.30 4.25 2.80
N LEU A 2 -0.31 4.68 1.55
CA LEU A 2 -0.09 3.81 0.39
C LEU A 2 1.39 3.51 0.18
N VAL A 3 1.66 2.50 -0.65
CA VAL A 3 3.00 2.08 -1.03
C VAL A 3 3.71 3.18 -1.82
N PRO A 4 5.03 3.37 -1.64
CA PRO A 4 5.77 4.34 -2.44
C PRO A 4 5.73 4.00 -3.93
N VAL A 5 5.41 4.99 -4.76
CA VAL A 5 5.36 4.85 -6.23
C VAL A 5 6.69 4.36 -6.79
N ARG A 6 7.79 4.95 -6.29
CA ARG A 6 9.17 4.62 -6.68
C ARG A 6 10.01 4.30 -5.46
N CYS A 7 11.06 3.51 -5.65
CA CYS A 7 12.03 3.23 -4.59
C CYS A 7 12.85 4.48 -4.22
N PHE A 8 12.99 4.73 -2.93
CA PHE A 8 13.72 5.89 -2.40
C PHE A 8 15.20 5.95 -2.77
N THR A 9 15.83 4.80 -3.06
CA THR A 9 17.26 4.76 -3.40
C THR A 9 17.49 4.69 -4.91
N CYS A 10 16.84 3.73 -5.58
CA CYS A 10 17.09 3.43 -7.00
C CYS A 10 16.21 4.25 -7.95
N GLY A 11 15.11 4.84 -7.48
CA GLY A 11 14.14 5.53 -8.31
C GLY A 11 13.30 4.62 -9.22
N ASN A 12 13.56 3.30 -9.25
CA ASN A 12 12.76 2.36 -10.03
C ASN A 12 11.31 2.34 -9.57
N LEU A 13 10.40 2.06 -10.51
CA LEU A 13 8.99 1.82 -10.24
C LEU A 13 8.82 0.56 -9.37
N VAL A 14 8.02 0.67 -8.30
CA VAL A 14 7.77 -0.42 -7.34
C VAL A 14 6.28 -0.65 -7.12
N SER A 15 5.47 0.42 -7.16
CA SER A 15 4.04 0.35 -6.85
C SER A 15 3.23 -0.47 -7.86
N ASP A 16 3.70 -0.63 -9.09
CA ASP A 16 3.07 -1.46 -10.12
C ASP A 16 3.01 -2.95 -9.74
N LYS A 17 3.99 -3.41 -8.96
CA LYS A 17 4.18 -4.83 -8.60
C LYS A 17 3.67 -5.17 -7.21
N PHE A 18 3.26 -4.18 -6.42
CA PHE A 18 2.95 -4.38 -5.01
C PHE A 18 1.70 -5.24 -4.80
N GLU A 19 0.66 -5.05 -5.62
CA GLU A 19 -0.57 -5.84 -5.52
C GLU A 19 -0.34 -7.32 -5.84
N GLU A 20 0.40 -7.61 -6.92
CA GLU A 20 0.79 -8.98 -7.27
C GLU A 20 1.66 -9.62 -6.18
N TYR A 21 2.62 -8.86 -5.63
CA TYR A 21 3.44 -9.31 -4.50
C TYR A 21 2.57 -9.65 -3.29
N GLN A 22 1.62 -8.78 -2.92
CA GLN A 22 0.75 -8.99 -1.76
C GLN A 22 -0.15 -10.22 -1.94
N ASN A 23 -0.68 -10.44 -3.15
CA ASN A 23 -1.52 -11.60 -3.46
C ASN A 23 -0.74 -12.92 -3.37
N LYS A 24 0.49 -12.96 -3.89
CA LYS A 24 1.37 -14.13 -3.81
C LYS A 24 1.87 -14.41 -2.38
N VAL A 25 2.12 -13.36 -1.59
CA VAL A 25 2.45 -13.54 -0.17
C VAL A 25 1.24 -14.11 0.60
N LYS A 26 0.02 -13.65 0.29
CA LYS A 26 -1.22 -14.18 0.88
C LYS A 26 -1.50 -15.63 0.48
N SER A 27 -1.08 -16.09 -0.71
CA SER A 27 -1.18 -17.49 -1.12
C SER A 27 -0.17 -18.42 -0.43
N GLY A 28 0.76 -17.88 0.36
CA GLY A 28 1.76 -18.64 1.10
C GLY A 28 3.05 -18.91 0.34
N GLU A 29 3.30 -18.21 -0.76
CA GLU A 29 4.58 -18.29 -1.47
C GLU A 29 5.70 -17.55 -0.70
N GLU A 30 6.92 -18.09 -0.80
CA GLU A 30 8.11 -17.49 -0.18
C GLU A 30 8.44 -16.11 -0.78
N PRO A 31 8.54 -15.03 0.03
CA PRO A 31 8.79 -13.67 -0.45
C PRO A 31 10.00 -13.53 -1.37
N SER A 32 11.07 -14.30 -1.13
CA SER A 32 12.27 -14.25 -1.98
C SER A 32 11.96 -14.68 -3.42
N LYS A 33 11.26 -15.80 -3.58
CA LYS A 33 10.92 -16.35 -4.91
C LYS A 33 9.96 -15.41 -5.66
N ILE A 34 9.03 -14.79 -4.94
CA ILE A 34 8.11 -13.81 -5.52
C ILE A 34 8.90 -12.62 -6.07
N LEU A 35 9.82 -12.04 -5.27
CA LEU A 35 10.64 -10.90 -5.69
C LEU A 35 11.54 -11.22 -6.90
N ASP A 36 12.04 -12.46 -6.97
CA ASP A 36 12.79 -12.97 -8.12
C ASP A 36 11.87 -13.08 -9.36
N SER A 37 10.66 -13.62 -9.21
CA SER A 37 9.66 -13.73 -10.29
C SER A 37 9.22 -12.38 -10.85
N LEU A 38 9.13 -11.36 -9.99
CA LEU A 38 8.78 -9.97 -10.35
C LEU A 38 9.95 -9.20 -10.99
N GLY A 39 11.12 -9.83 -11.14
CA GLY A 39 12.31 -9.25 -11.77
C GLY A 39 13.02 -8.18 -10.94
N ILE A 40 12.77 -8.12 -9.62
CA ILE A 40 13.34 -7.08 -8.75
C ILE A 40 14.71 -7.53 -8.26
N LYS A 41 15.78 -7.17 -8.97
CA LYS A 41 17.14 -7.67 -8.66
C LYS A 41 17.83 -6.91 -7.52
N ARG A 42 17.62 -5.60 -7.41
CA ARG A 42 18.35 -4.75 -6.44
C ARG A 42 17.73 -4.81 -5.06
N TYR A 43 18.55 -5.01 -4.03
CA TYR A 43 18.12 -5.07 -2.62
C TYR A 43 17.36 -3.82 -2.17
N CYS A 44 17.75 -2.64 -2.65
CA CYS A 44 17.11 -1.38 -2.26
C CYS A 44 15.65 -1.32 -2.71
N CYS A 45 15.35 -1.78 -3.93
CA CYS A 45 14.00 -1.84 -4.44
C CYS A 45 13.21 -3.02 -3.79
N ARG A 46 13.88 -4.13 -3.39
CA ARG A 46 13.26 -5.23 -2.60
C ARG A 46 12.83 -4.79 -1.19
N ARG A 47 13.66 -3.99 -0.51
CA ARG A 47 13.37 -3.47 0.84
C ARG A 47 12.02 -2.75 0.85
N MET A 48 11.72 -1.99 -0.20
CA MET A 48 10.45 -1.28 -0.32
C MET A 48 9.27 -2.25 -0.20
N LEU A 49 9.21 -3.30 -1.00
CA LEU A 49 8.09 -4.25 -0.95
C LEU A 49 8.05 -5.06 0.35
N LEU A 50 9.21 -5.45 0.89
CA LEU A 50 9.29 -6.26 2.11
C LEU A 50 8.83 -5.52 3.37
N THR A 51 9.09 -4.21 3.45
CA THR A 51 8.86 -3.42 4.68
C THR A 51 7.64 -2.50 4.59
N THR A 52 7.02 -2.38 3.41
CA THR A 52 5.85 -1.51 3.26
C THR A 52 4.63 -2.12 3.94
N VAL A 53 3.95 -1.29 4.73
CA VAL A 53 2.67 -1.62 5.37
C VAL A 53 1.62 -0.60 4.94
N GLU A 54 0.50 -1.08 4.40
CA GLU A 54 -0.61 -0.24 3.97
C GLU A 54 -1.50 0.16 5.14
N THR A 55 -1.17 1.23 5.84
CA THR A 55 -2.00 1.74 6.95
C THR A 55 -3.24 2.52 6.50
N ILE A 56 -3.49 2.65 5.18
CA ILE A 56 -4.60 3.47 4.66
C ILE A 56 -5.96 2.90 5.07
N GLN A 57 -6.08 1.57 5.11
CA GLN A 57 -7.31 0.87 5.50
C GLN A 57 -7.73 1.17 6.94
N GLN A 58 -6.77 1.49 7.82
CA GLN A 58 -7.04 1.85 9.21
C GLN A 58 -7.51 3.30 9.36
N VAL A 59 -7.10 4.18 8.45
CA VAL A 59 -7.36 5.63 8.53
C VAL A 59 -8.67 6.02 7.82
N LEU A 60 -9.03 5.31 6.76
CA LEU A 60 -10.23 5.59 5.95
C LEU A 60 -11.55 5.69 6.76
N PRO A 61 -11.84 4.78 7.72
CA PRO A 61 -13.09 4.83 8.48
C PRO A 61 -13.25 6.10 9.32
N PHE A 62 -12.14 6.70 9.78
CA PHE A 62 -12.18 7.95 10.53
C PHE A 62 -12.64 9.12 9.65
N TYR A 63 -12.11 9.21 8.43
CA TYR A 63 -12.52 10.26 7.49
C TYR A 63 -13.97 10.08 7.03
N GLU A 64 -14.42 8.84 6.81
CA GLU A 64 -15.81 8.56 6.49
C GLU A 64 -16.76 8.95 7.63
N ALA A 65 -16.41 8.65 8.87
CA ALA A 65 -17.21 9.03 10.03
C ALA A 65 -17.28 10.54 10.22
N MET A 66 -16.17 11.26 10.05
CA MET A 66 -16.14 12.72 10.08
C MET A 66 -16.99 13.34 8.97
N TYR A 67 -16.91 12.80 7.75
CA TYR A 67 -17.68 13.29 6.61
C TYR A 67 -19.19 13.14 6.84
N LYS A 68 -19.65 11.98 7.32
CA LYS A 68 -21.07 11.75 7.67
C LYS A 68 -21.54 12.75 8.72
N ARG A 69 -20.77 12.93 9.80
CA ARG A 69 -21.11 13.87 10.86
C ARG A 69 -21.23 15.32 10.35
N ASN A 70 -20.37 15.73 9.43
CA ASN A 70 -20.45 17.07 8.86
C ASN A 70 -21.71 17.27 8.02
N ILE A 71 -22.14 16.25 7.26
CA ILE A 71 -23.40 16.28 6.51
C ILE A 71 -24.59 16.36 7.47
N ASP A 72 -24.60 15.54 8.51
CA ASP A 72 -25.68 15.52 9.50
C ASP A 72 -25.83 16.91 10.15
N ILE A 73 -24.72 17.52 10.58
CA ILE A 73 -24.71 18.89 11.13
C ILE A 73 -25.23 19.92 10.13
N GLN A 74 -24.85 19.83 8.85
CA GLN A 74 -25.36 20.75 7.83
C GLN A 74 -26.87 20.60 7.65
N SER A 75 -27.39 19.37 7.67
CA SER A 75 -28.83 19.13 7.57
C SER A 75 -29.63 19.60 8.79
N GLU A 76 -29.01 19.68 9.96
CA GLU A 76 -29.63 20.23 11.18
C GLU A 76 -29.64 21.78 11.21
N LEU A 77 -28.74 22.41 10.44
CA LEU A 77 -28.59 23.86 10.35
C LEU A 77 -29.47 24.49 9.25
N GLU A 78 -29.92 23.69 8.28
CA GLU A 78 -30.91 24.05 7.24
C GLU A 78 -32.35 23.86 7.74
#